data_AF-A0A2V8LFB5-F1
#
_entry.id   AF-A0A2V8LFB5-F1
#
_cell.length_a   1.000
_cell.length_b   1.000
_cell.length_c   1.000
_cell.angle_alpha   90.00
_cell.angle_beta   90.00
_cell.angle_gamma   90.00
#
_symmetry.space_group_name_H-M   'P 1'
#
loop_
_entity.id
_entity.type
_entity.pdbx_description
1 polymer ?
#
loop_
_entity_poly.entity_id
_entity_poly.type
_entity_poly.pdbx_seq_one_letter_code
_entity_poly.pdbx_strand_id
1 'polypeptide(L)'
;MSVARSFNEGKARETAEDNRESMKLLSANIALGLIFIVSCSSQRQKVTSEINLAVKDQDLNQVSEIALQRVYSGCEGCPDHRLTLSREKADEFSDAKVTYTELHTSKRREGKLSPYYYNTLLKVLELQKYFEMNSEYAMGWEDALQTRLSVKIGDKGKTIETRNEGEAPIELRTIYMAIDGAALHVVWADGKSSNVTGLAGY
;
A
#
# COMPACT_ATOMS: atom_id res chain seq x y z
N MET A 1 11.02 -74.09 -22.88
CA MET A 1 11.59 -73.25 -21.80
C MET A 1 11.11 -71.83 -22.07
N SER A 2 9.97 -71.32 -21.60
CA SER A 2 9.34 -71.29 -20.27
C SER A 2 10.27 -70.72 -19.20
N VAL A 3 10.17 -69.42 -18.93
CA VAL A 3 9.83 -68.82 -17.62
C VAL A 3 9.26 -67.42 -17.86
N ALA A 4 7.95 -67.28 -17.73
CA ALA A 4 7.28 -66.06 -17.30
C ALA A 4 6.83 -66.31 -15.85
N ARG A 5 7.13 -65.38 -14.94
CA ARG A 5 6.53 -65.18 -13.59
C ARG A 5 7.61 -64.69 -12.62
N SER A 6 7.55 -63.42 -12.28
CA SER A 6 7.86 -62.89 -10.96
C SER A 6 7.67 -61.37 -11.03
N PHE A 7 7.28 -60.72 -9.93
CA PHE A 7 7.08 -59.28 -9.81
C PHE A 7 5.78 -58.68 -10.35
N ASN A 8 4.62 -59.22 -9.95
CA ASN A 8 3.40 -58.39 -9.95
C ASN A 8 2.42 -58.69 -8.79
N GLU A 9 2.91 -59.18 -7.64
CA GLU A 9 2.08 -59.51 -6.47
C GLU A 9 2.42 -58.71 -5.20
N GLY A 10 3.29 -57.70 -5.29
CA GLY A 10 3.87 -57.05 -4.10
C GLY A 10 3.28 -55.70 -3.67
N LYS A 11 2.30 -55.12 -4.38
CA LYS A 11 1.91 -53.71 -4.11
C LYS A 11 0.42 -53.40 -4.01
N ALA A 12 -0.43 -54.43 -4.06
CA ALA A 12 -1.89 -54.29 -3.98
C ALA A 12 -2.49 -54.85 -2.69
N ARG A 13 -1.67 -55.16 -1.68
CA ARG A 13 -2.10 -55.76 -0.40
C ARG A 13 -2.00 -54.86 0.82
N GLU A 14 -1.63 -53.58 0.65
CA GLU A 14 -1.35 -52.65 1.76
C GLU A 14 -2.46 -51.59 1.97
N THR A 15 -3.61 -51.70 1.29
CA THR A 15 -4.66 -50.66 1.31
C THR A 15 -6.04 -51.12 1.78
N ALA A 16 -6.17 -52.31 2.37
CA ALA A 16 -7.48 -52.81 2.83
C ALA A 16 -7.56 -53.26 4.30
N GLU A 17 -6.45 -53.24 5.05
CA GLU A 17 -6.39 -53.83 6.40
C GLU A 17 -6.18 -52.83 7.55
N ASP A 18 -6.06 -51.53 7.26
CA ASP A 18 -5.89 -50.48 8.29
C ASP A 18 -7.18 -49.72 8.63
N ASN A 19 -8.30 -50.06 7.96
CA ASN A 19 -9.59 -49.37 8.15
C ASN A 19 -10.60 -50.17 9.00
N ARG A 20 -10.15 -51.17 9.77
CA ARG A 20 -11.05 -52.06 10.54
C ARG A 20 -10.83 -52.11 12.06
N GLU A 21 -9.85 -51.37 12.58
CA GLU A 21 -9.49 -51.39 14.02
C GLU A 21 -9.98 -50.17 14.82
N SER A 22 -10.38 -49.06 14.19
CA SER A 22 -10.80 -47.84 14.93
C SER A 22 -12.29 -47.76 15.27
N MET A 23 -13.02 -48.88 15.19
CA MET A 23 -14.42 -48.93 15.59
C MET A 23 -14.63 -50.00 16.67
N LYS A 24 -14.97 -49.50 17.87
CA LYS A 24 -15.59 -50.19 19.01
C LYS A 24 -14.64 -50.68 20.11
N LEU A 25 -14.27 -49.77 21.02
CA LEU A 25 -14.17 -50.08 22.45
C LEU A 25 -14.45 -48.78 23.23
N LEU A 26 -15.70 -48.62 23.69
CA LEU A 26 -16.09 -48.66 25.11
C LEU A 26 -15.65 -47.39 25.86
N SER A 27 -16.46 -46.34 25.94
CA SER A 27 -17.56 -46.16 26.93
C SER A 27 -17.21 -46.64 28.34
N ALA A 28 -16.90 -45.71 29.25
CA ALA A 28 -17.65 -45.48 30.50
C ALA A 28 -16.89 -44.61 31.53
N ASN A 29 -17.61 -43.62 32.07
CA ASN A 29 -17.46 -42.95 33.39
C ASN A 29 -16.25 -41.99 33.52
N ILE A 30 -16.31 -40.80 34.15
CA ILE A 30 -17.03 -40.32 35.34
C ILE A 30 -17.27 -38.81 35.23
N ALA A 31 -18.44 -38.36 35.68
CA ALA A 31 -18.83 -36.97 35.87
C ALA A 31 -18.00 -36.23 36.93
N LEU A 32 -17.63 -34.96 36.71
CA LEU A 32 -17.65 -33.88 37.71
C LEU A 32 -17.13 -32.56 37.10
N GLY A 33 -17.78 -31.44 37.42
CA GLY A 33 -17.22 -30.08 37.25
C GLY A 33 -18.03 -29.21 36.29
N LEU A 34 -19.24 -28.80 36.66
CA LEU A 34 -19.51 -27.43 37.15
C LEU A 34 -19.20 -26.32 36.14
N ILE A 35 -20.26 -25.92 35.43
CA ILE A 35 -20.66 -24.53 35.12
C ILE A 35 -19.50 -23.53 35.03
N PHE A 36 -19.01 -23.31 33.81
CA PHE A 36 -18.54 -21.98 33.39
C PHE A 36 -19.40 -21.52 32.21
N ILE A 37 -20.66 -21.18 32.51
CA ILE A 37 -21.38 -20.19 31.72
C ILE A 37 -20.81 -18.84 32.15
N VAL A 38 -19.64 -18.48 31.62
CA VAL A 38 -19.12 -17.11 31.71
C VAL A 38 -19.26 -16.49 30.34
N SER A 39 -20.32 -15.70 30.24
CA SER A 39 -20.45 -14.50 29.41
C SER A 39 -19.54 -14.38 28.20
N CYS A 40 -20.15 -14.56 27.04
CA CYS A 40 -19.80 -13.86 25.82
C CYS A 40 -20.07 -12.35 26.01
N SER A 41 -19.25 -11.65 26.79
CA SER A 41 -19.28 -10.18 26.93
C SER A 41 -18.19 -9.64 27.88
N SER A 42 -16.90 -9.77 27.56
CA SER A 42 -15.85 -8.84 28.07
C SER A 42 -14.44 -9.24 27.60
N GLN A 43 -14.27 -9.43 26.29
CA GLN A 43 -12.93 -9.49 25.68
C GLN A 43 -12.89 -8.76 24.34
N ARG A 44 -13.70 -7.69 24.24
CA ARG A 44 -13.76 -6.74 23.12
C ARG A 44 -13.14 -5.37 23.46
N GLN A 45 -12.53 -5.23 24.63
CA GLN A 45 -11.96 -3.97 25.12
C GLN A 45 -10.60 -4.21 25.78
N LYS A 46 -9.63 -4.71 25.03
CA LYS A 46 -8.19 -4.53 25.37
C LYS A 46 -7.21 -4.68 24.20
N VAL A 47 -7.71 -4.69 22.96
CA VAL A 47 -6.90 -4.66 21.72
C VAL A 47 -7.40 -3.53 20.80
N THR A 48 -8.08 -2.54 21.37
CA THR A 48 -8.68 -1.40 20.65
C THR A 48 -8.30 -0.05 21.24
N SER A 49 -7.46 0.00 22.27
CA SER A 49 -7.02 1.25 22.90
C SER A 49 -5.58 1.67 22.55
N GLU A 50 -4.78 0.80 21.93
CA GLU A 50 -3.39 1.12 21.53
C GLU A 50 -3.23 1.42 20.03
N ILE A 51 -4.30 1.32 19.22
CA ILE A 51 -4.33 1.85 17.83
C ILE A 51 -4.91 3.28 17.81
N ASN A 52 -5.06 3.91 18.98
CA ASN A 52 -5.14 5.38 19.10
C ASN A 52 -3.77 5.95 19.49
N LEU A 53 -2.69 5.29 19.03
CA LEU A 53 -1.32 5.75 19.21
C LEU A 53 -1.11 7.01 18.36
N ALA A 54 -1.49 8.14 18.93
CA ALA A 54 -0.95 9.46 18.71
C ALA A 54 -0.36 9.68 17.30
N VAL A 55 -1.21 9.65 16.27
CA VAL A 55 -1.02 10.61 15.18
C VAL A 55 -1.23 11.94 15.88
N LYS A 56 -0.13 12.61 16.23
CA LYS A 56 -0.15 13.99 16.70
C LYS A 56 -1.10 14.73 15.76
N ASP A 57 -2.01 15.55 16.27
CA ASP A 57 -2.91 16.32 15.41
C ASP A 57 -2.04 17.13 14.44
N GLN A 58 -1.83 16.58 13.24
CA GLN A 58 -1.19 17.28 12.16
C GLN A 58 -2.06 18.50 11.96
N ASP A 59 -1.46 19.67 11.98
CA ASP A 59 -2.19 20.88 11.69
C ASP A 59 -2.57 20.86 10.19
N LEU A 60 -3.74 20.28 9.91
CA LEU A 60 -4.31 20.14 8.57
C LEU A 60 -4.79 21.50 8.03
N ASN A 61 -4.83 22.52 8.89
CA ASN A 61 -5.16 23.91 8.56
C ASN A 61 -3.90 24.68 8.17
N GLN A 62 -3.09 24.09 7.28
CA GLN A 62 -1.91 24.73 6.72
C GLN A 62 -1.93 24.66 5.20
N VAL A 63 -1.36 25.70 4.58
CA VAL A 63 -1.03 25.65 3.15
C VAL A 63 -0.08 24.50 2.92
N SER A 64 -0.39 23.64 1.97
CA SER A 64 0.41 22.46 1.68
C SER A 64 0.49 22.16 0.19
N GLU A 65 1.60 21.56 -0.21
CA GLU A 65 1.85 21.09 -1.57
C GLU A 65 2.59 19.76 -1.52
N ILE A 66 2.14 18.79 -2.31
CA ILE A 66 2.80 17.51 -2.54
C ILE A 66 3.03 17.42 -4.05
N ALA A 67 4.29 17.40 -4.48
CA ALA A 67 4.67 17.29 -5.88
C ALA A 67 5.49 16.02 -6.09
N LEU A 68 4.93 15.05 -6.82
CA LEU A 68 5.61 13.82 -7.23
C LEU A 68 5.93 13.91 -8.72
N GLN A 69 7.20 13.82 -9.05
CA GLN A 69 7.68 13.71 -10.42
C GLN A 69 8.25 12.31 -10.65
N ARG A 70 7.93 11.72 -11.80
CA ARG A 70 8.46 10.44 -12.27
C ARG A 70 9.04 10.60 -13.66
N VAL A 71 10.28 10.14 -13.84
CA VAL A 71 11.06 10.21 -15.07
C VAL A 71 11.68 8.85 -15.32
N TYR A 72 11.39 8.23 -16.45
CA TYR A 72 12.06 7.00 -16.84
C TYR A 72 13.36 7.36 -17.57
N SER A 73 14.49 7.10 -16.93
CA SER A 73 15.78 7.22 -17.60
C SER A 73 15.96 6.09 -18.61
N GLY A 74 16.54 6.41 -19.78
CA GLY A 74 16.87 5.40 -20.79
C GLY A 74 15.75 5.06 -21.79
N CYS A 75 14.63 5.77 -21.80
CA CYS A 75 13.57 5.57 -22.79
C CYS A 75 13.11 6.86 -23.49
N GLU A 76 12.79 6.72 -24.77
CA GLU A 76 12.24 7.80 -25.59
C GLU A 76 10.71 7.70 -25.60
N GLY A 77 10.03 8.82 -25.31
CA GLY A 77 8.56 8.89 -25.33
C GLY A 77 7.88 8.22 -24.14
N CYS A 78 8.59 7.99 -23.04
CA CYS A 78 8.02 7.48 -21.82
C CYS A 78 6.98 8.44 -21.21
N PRO A 79 6.05 7.93 -20.38
CA PRO A 79 5.02 8.75 -19.74
C PRO A 79 5.60 9.55 -18.56
N ASP A 80 6.67 10.30 -18.81
CA ASP A 80 7.30 11.19 -17.83
C ASP A 80 6.32 12.28 -17.41
N HIS A 81 6.12 12.42 -16.10
CA HIS A 81 5.08 13.29 -15.59
C HIS A 81 5.42 13.88 -14.23
N ARG A 82 4.70 14.96 -13.92
CA ARG A 82 4.63 15.57 -12.60
C ARG A 82 3.18 15.69 -12.15
N LEU A 83 2.88 15.12 -11.00
CA LEU A 83 1.63 15.30 -10.28
C LEU A 83 1.85 16.25 -9.11
N THR A 84 1.06 17.32 -9.02
CA THR A 84 1.11 18.28 -7.93
C THR A 84 -0.27 18.38 -7.28
N LEU A 85 -0.34 18.17 -5.97
CA LEU A 85 -1.54 18.28 -5.15
C LEU A 85 -1.32 19.41 -4.15
N SER A 86 -2.13 20.45 -4.24
CA SER A 86 -1.93 21.69 -3.48
C SER A 86 -3.20 22.13 -2.79
N ARG A 87 -3.07 22.52 -1.52
CA ARG A 87 -4.10 23.20 -0.75
C ARG A 87 -3.60 24.61 -0.45
N GLU A 88 -4.15 25.58 -1.19
CA GLU A 88 -3.75 27.00 -1.11
C GLU A 88 -4.35 27.72 0.11
N LYS A 89 -5.48 27.22 0.62
CA LYS A 89 -6.14 27.76 1.81
C LYS A 89 -5.88 26.85 3.01
N ALA A 90 -5.56 27.44 4.14
CA ALA A 90 -5.45 26.77 5.43
C ALA A 90 -6.84 26.31 5.95
N ASP A 91 -7.49 25.41 5.23
CA ASP A 91 -8.82 24.87 5.50
C ASP A 91 -8.84 23.37 5.20
N GLU A 92 -8.91 22.55 6.26
CA GLU A 92 -8.90 21.10 6.17
C GLU A 92 -10.08 20.49 5.38
N PHE A 93 -11.15 21.25 5.17
CA PHE A 93 -12.35 20.85 4.42
C PHE A 93 -12.32 21.31 2.97
N SER A 94 -11.28 22.04 2.56
CA SER A 94 -11.13 22.47 1.18
C SER A 94 -10.55 21.35 0.29
N ASP A 95 -11.14 21.23 -0.90
CA ASP A 95 -10.58 20.39 -1.97
C ASP A 95 -9.16 20.84 -2.28
N ALA A 96 -8.26 19.89 -2.47
CA ALA A 96 -6.93 20.17 -3.01
C ALA A 96 -7.02 20.35 -4.53
N LYS A 97 -6.35 21.37 -5.05
CA LYS A 97 -6.10 21.51 -6.48
C LYS A 97 -5.08 20.47 -6.92
N VAL A 98 -5.42 19.73 -7.97
CA VAL A 98 -4.52 18.74 -8.58
C VAL A 98 -4.11 19.22 -9.96
N THR A 99 -2.82 19.12 -10.25
CA THR A 99 -2.24 19.41 -11.57
C THR A 99 -1.40 18.22 -12.00
N TYR A 100 -1.73 17.64 -13.14
CA TYR A 100 -0.90 16.65 -13.83
C TYR A 100 -0.25 17.31 -15.04
N THR A 101 1.05 17.12 -15.21
CA THR A 101 1.84 17.66 -16.33
C THR A 101 2.64 16.56 -16.98
N GLU A 102 2.44 16.32 -18.27
CA GLU A 102 3.31 15.49 -19.10
C GLU A 102 4.60 16.27 -19.38
N LEU A 103 5.77 15.72 -19.04
CA LEU A 103 7.03 16.47 -19.09
C LEU A 103 7.54 16.68 -20.51
N HIS A 104 7.36 15.71 -21.41
CA HIS A 104 7.82 15.84 -22.80
C HIS A 104 6.95 16.79 -23.64
N THR A 105 5.63 16.77 -23.42
CA THR A 105 4.67 17.55 -24.23
C THR A 105 4.26 18.86 -23.57
N SER A 106 4.59 19.04 -22.28
CA SER A 106 4.09 20.14 -21.44
C SER A 106 2.56 20.21 -21.36
N LYS A 107 1.84 19.15 -21.75
CA LYS A 107 0.38 19.09 -21.62
C LYS A 107 0.02 19.03 -20.15
N ARG A 108 -0.91 19.91 -19.75
CA ARG A 108 -1.38 20.05 -18.38
C ARG A 108 -2.84 19.67 -18.28
N ARG A 109 -3.17 18.95 -17.21
CA ARG A 109 -4.55 18.63 -16.80
C ARG A 109 -4.76 19.10 -15.37
N GLU A 110 -5.91 19.70 -15.11
CA GLU A 110 -6.26 20.18 -13.78
C GLU A 110 -7.47 19.40 -13.25
N GLY A 111 -7.49 19.21 -11.94
CA GLY A 111 -8.55 18.50 -11.25
C GLY A 111 -8.65 18.93 -9.79
N LYS A 112 -9.54 18.27 -9.07
CA LYS A 112 -9.73 18.45 -7.64
C LYS A 112 -9.68 17.11 -6.94
N LEU A 113 -9.08 17.08 -5.77
CA LEU A 113 -9.09 15.93 -4.87
C LEU A 113 -9.84 16.30 -3.60
N SER A 114 -10.75 15.43 -3.18
CA SER A 114 -11.54 15.67 -1.97
C SER A 114 -10.64 15.78 -0.74
N PRO A 115 -11.09 16.49 0.31
CA PRO A 115 -10.29 16.71 1.50
C PRO A 115 -9.98 15.40 2.22
N TYR A 116 -10.87 14.40 2.14
CA TYR A 116 -10.66 13.07 2.72
C TYR A 116 -9.37 12.41 2.25
N TYR A 117 -9.15 12.34 0.93
CA TYR A 117 -7.95 11.71 0.37
C TYR A 117 -6.71 12.56 0.61
N TYR A 118 -6.81 13.89 0.47
CA TYR A 118 -5.66 14.77 0.68
C TYR A 118 -5.21 14.79 2.15
N ASN A 119 -6.14 14.86 3.11
CA ASN A 119 -5.82 14.78 4.54
C ASN A 119 -5.21 13.43 4.91
N THR A 120 -5.64 12.35 4.24
CA THR A 120 -5.04 11.03 4.42
C THR A 120 -3.58 11.02 3.94
N LEU A 121 -3.26 11.65 2.81
CA LEU A 121 -1.86 11.79 2.36
C LEU A 121 -1.00 12.54 3.36
N LEU A 122 -1.52 13.66 3.90
CA LEU A 122 -0.81 14.43 4.92
C LEU A 122 -0.47 13.56 6.13
N LYS A 123 -1.42 12.75 6.61
CA LYS A 123 -1.21 11.81 7.73
C LYS A 123 -0.20 10.72 7.40
N VAL A 124 -0.22 10.19 6.17
CA VAL A 124 0.77 9.20 5.71
C VAL A 124 2.17 9.81 5.75
N LEU A 125 2.36 11.05 5.29
CA LEU A 125 3.66 11.73 5.33
C LEU A 125 4.20 11.89 6.75
N GLU A 126 3.33 12.20 7.71
CA GLU A 126 3.70 12.27 9.12
C GLU A 126 4.04 10.90 9.70
N LEU A 127 3.17 9.90 9.50
CA LEU A 127 3.35 8.52 9.99
C LEU A 127 4.65 7.89 9.48
N GLN A 128 4.99 8.13 8.21
CA GLN A 128 6.22 7.65 7.60
C GLN A 128 7.44 8.54 7.91
N LYS A 129 7.25 9.63 8.66
CA LYS A 129 8.31 10.57 9.04
C LYS A 129 9.08 11.14 7.85
N TYR A 130 8.36 11.54 6.80
CA TYR A 130 8.95 12.05 5.55
C TYR A 130 10.03 13.14 5.78
N PHE A 131 9.77 14.09 6.69
CA PHE A 131 10.71 15.17 6.98
C PHE A 131 12.00 14.70 7.68
N GLU A 132 12.03 13.51 8.26
CA GLU A 132 13.21 12.91 8.92
C GLU A 132 14.00 11.96 8.00
N MET A 133 13.46 11.56 6.84
CA MET A 133 14.14 10.67 5.88
C MET A 133 15.44 11.27 5.30
N ASN A 134 16.20 10.51 4.52
CA ASN A 134 17.30 11.09 3.73
C ASN A 134 16.76 11.88 2.54
N SER A 135 17.57 12.78 1.98
CA SER A 135 17.20 13.54 0.78
C SER A 135 17.40 12.76 -0.52
N GLU A 136 18.15 11.66 -0.47
CA GLU A 136 18.54 10.90 -1.65
C GLU A 136 18.53 9.39 -1.38
N TYR A 137 18.07 8.60 -2.35
CA TYR A 137 18.08 7.14 -2.30
C TYR A 137 18.45 6.52 -3.65
N ALA A 138 19.12 5.36 -3.59
CA ALA A 138 19.44 4.55 -4.77
C ALA A 138 20.18 5.30 -5.90
N MET A 139 21.09 6.23 -5.57
CA MET A 139 21.74 7.14 -6.54
C MET A 139 22.72 6.47 -7.52
N GLY A 140 23.05 5.19 -7.32
CA GLY A 140 23.96 4.43 -8.18
C GLY A 140 23.31 3.75 -9.39
N TRP A 141 22.00 3.95 -9.61
CA TRP A 141 21.26 3.30 -10.69
C TRP A 141 21.18 4.17 -11.95
N GLU A 142 21.33 3.51 -13.10
CA GLU A 142 21.11 4.04 -14.45
C GLU A 142 19.93 3.30 -15.08
N ASP A 143 19.30 3.90 -16.10
CA ASP A 143 18.17 3.32 -16.86
C ASP A 143 17.03 2.76 -15.99
N ALA A 144 16.67 3.51 -14.94
CA ALA A 144 15.60 3.17 -14.00
C ALA A 144 14.52 4.26 -13.93
N LEU A 145 13.42 3.94 -13.24
CA LEU A 145 12.38 4.90 -12.88
C LEU A 145 12.90 5.81 -11.76
N GLN A 146 13.20 7.05 -12.13
CA GLN A 146 13.64 8.09 -11.22
C GLN A 146 12.44 8.85 -10.67
N THR A 147 12.48 9.21 -9.39
CA THR A 147 11.45 10.00 -8.74
C THR A 147 12.01 11.20 -8.02
N ARG A 148 11.22 12.26 -7.99
CA ARG A 148 11.46 13.44 -7.15
C ARG A 148 10.16 13.79 -6.44
N LEU A 149 10.13 13.57 -5.14
CA LEU A 149 9.00 13.93 -4.29
C LEU A 149 9.37 15.18 -3.49
N SER A 150 8.60 16.25 -3.66
CA SER A 150 8.72 17.48 -2.88
C SER A 150 7.46 17.69 -2.07
N VAL A 151 7.60 17.98 -0.78
CA VAL A 151 6.48 18.27 0.12
C VAL A 151 6.74 19.57 0.84
N LYS A 152 5.73 20.44 0.84
CA LYS A 152 5.68 21.66 1.65
C LYS A 152 4.43 21.63 2.52
N ILE A 153 4.59 21.87 3.82
CA ILE A 153 3.49 21.99 4.79
C ILE A 153 3.82 23.19 5.69
N GLY A 154 3.04 24.27 5.57
CA GLY A 154 3.35 25.55 6.20
C GLY A 154 4.75 26.03 5.80
N ASP A 155 5.62 26.24 6.80
CA ASP A 155 7.00 26.68 6.62
C ASP A 155 8.00 25.53 6.41
N LYS A 156 7.56 24.27 6.57
CA LYS A 156 8.43 23.10 6.37
C LYS A 156 8.40 22.69 4.92
N GLY A 157 9.58 22.51 4.33
CA GLY A 157 9.74 22.02 2.96
C GLY A 157 10.85 20.98 2.89
N LYS A 158 10.63 19.93 2.09
CA LYS A 158 11.66 18.93 1.80
C LYS A 158 11.45 18.32 0.43
N THR A 159 12.55 17.95 -0.19
CA THR A 159 12.60 17.18 -1.43
C THR A 159 13.41 15.92 -1.19
N ILE A 160 12.93 14.80 -1.73
CA ILE A 160 13.65 13.53 -1.79
C ILE A 160 13.77 13.13 -3.25
N GLU A 161 14.98 12.81 -3.68
CA GLU A 161 15.30 12.29 -5.01
C GLU A 161 15.67 10.81 -4.93
N THR A 162 15.15 10.01 -5.85
CA THR A 162 15.42 8.58 -5.92
C THR A 162 15.75 8.21 -7.37
N ARG A 163 16.90 7.61 -7.65
CA ARG A 163 17.22 7.18 -9.03
C ARG A 163 16.63 5.83 -9.43
N ASN A 164 16.22 5.01 -8.47
CA ASN A 164 15.43 3.80 -8.73
C ASN A 164 14.31 3.66 -7.69
N GLU A 165 13.07 3.94 -8.09
CA GLU A 165 11.87 3.85 -7.22
C GLU A 165 11.73 2.48 -6.54
N GLY A 166 12.13 1.39 -7.22
CA GLY A 166 12.03 0.03 -6.69
C GLY A 166 12.91 -0.23 -5.47
N GLU A 167 14.02 0.52 -5.36
CA GLU A 167 15.04 0.39 -4.31
C GLU A 167 14.90 1.46 -3.20
N ALA A 168 13.87 2.31 -3.27
CA ALA A 168 13.54 3.22 -2.19
C ALA A 168 13.15 2.43 -0.91
N PRO A 169 13.43 2.97 0.29
CA PRO A 169 12.98 2.36 1.53
C PRO A 169 11.46 2.24 1.56
N ILE A 170 10.96 1.24 2.29
CA ILE A 170 9.54 0.88 2.25
C ILE A 170 8.63 2.04 2.65
N GLU A 171 9.06 2.86 3.61
CA GLU A 171 8.33 4.03 4.09
C GLU A 171 8.13 5.07 2.97
N LEU A 172 9.15 5.29 2.15
CA LEU A 172 9.08 6.21 1.01
C LEU A 172 8.22 5.64 -0.12
N ARG A 173 8.34 4.33 -0.40
CA ARG A 173 7.48 3.64 -1.36
C ARG A 173 6.01 3.65 -0.94
N THR A 174 5.72 3.53 0.35
CA THR A 174 4.37 3.68 0.90
C THR A 174 3.80 5.07 0.60
N ILE A 175 4.61 6.13 0.69
CA ILE A 175 4.19 7.48 0.30
C ILE A 175 3.88 7.54 -1.21
N TYR A 176 4.73 6.99 -2.08
CA TYR A 176 4.48 6.96 -3.52
C TYR A 176 3.16 6.26 -3.86
N MET A 177 2.95 5.06 -3.31
CA MET A 177 1.72 4.30 -3.53
C MET A 177 0.49 5.01 -2.96
N ALA A 178 0.61 5.70 -1.84
CA ALA A 178 -0.49 6.49 -1.29
C ALA A 178 -0.86 7.65 -2.23
N ILE A 179 0.13 8.35 -2.79
CA ILE A 179 -0.10 9.42 -3.78
C ILE A 179 -0.81 8.85 -5.02
N ASP A 180 -0.37 7.69 -5.53
CA ASP A 180 -1.01 7.03 -6.67
C ASP A 180 -2.46 6.65 -6.36
N GLY A 181 -2.69 6.06 -5.18
CA GLY A 181 -4.03 5.74 -4.70
C GLY A 181 -4.93 6.97 -4.61
N ALA A 182 -4.43 8.09 -4.12
CA ALA A 182 -5.18 9.34 -4.08
C ALA A 182 -5.45 9.91 -5.49
N ALA A 183 -4.49 9.77 -6.42
CA ALA A 183 -4.61 10.24 -7.80
C ALA A 183 -5.74 9.55 -8.59
N LEU A 184 -6.12 8.33 -8.19
CA LEU A 184 -7.27 7.61 -8.75
C LEU A 184 -8.61 8.27 -8.41
N HIS A 185 -8.68 9.03 -7.33
CA HIS A 185 -9.91 9.67 -6.85
C HIS A 185 -10.04 11.15 -7.27
N VAL A 186 -9.15 11.62 -8.14
CA VAL A 186 -9.19 12.98 -8.66
C VAL A 186 -10.36 13.14 -9.63
N VAL A 187 -11.14 14.20 -9.42
CA VAL A 187 -12.16 14.66 -10.37
C VAL A 187 -11.50 15.65 -11.32
N TRP A 188 -11.26 15.21 -12.56
CA TRP A 188 -10.62 16.02 -13.60
C TRP A 188 -11.60 17.00 -14.24
N ALA A 189 -11.13 18.21 -14.53
CA ALA A 189 -11.95 19.26 -15.14
C ALA A 189 -12.41 18.91 -16.57
N ASP A 190 -11.68 18.05 -17.27
CA ASP A 190 -12.03 17.58 -18.62
C ASP A 190 -13.04 16.41 -18.62
N GLY A 191 -13.50 15.97 -17.44
CA GLY A 191 -14.47 14.89 -17.28
C GLY A 191 -13.96 13.50 -17.66
N LYS A 192 -12.69 13.37 -18.04
CA LYS A 192 -12.07 12.08 -18.40
C LYS A 192 -11.51 11.41 -17.16
N SER A 193 -11.57 10.08 -17.12
CA SER A 193 -10.97 9.29 -16.04
C SER A 193 -9.46 9.54 -15.91
N SER A 194 -8.93 9.23 -14.73
CA SER A 194 -7.50 9.28 -14.46
C SER A 194 -6.77 8.25 -15.32
N ASN A 195 -5.81 8.72 -16.12
CA ASN A 195 -4.76 7.88 -16.71
C ASN A 195 -3.44 8.03 -15.92
N VAL A 196 -3.46 8.74 -14.78
CA VAL A 196 -2.25 9.16 -14.04
C VAL A 196 -1.49 7.98 -13.46
N THR A 197 -2.18 6.87 -13.18
CA THR A 197 -1.60 5.61 -12.71
C THR A 197 -1.62 4.52 -13.79
N GLY A 198 -1.84 4.90 -15.05
CA GLY A 198 -1.65 3.98 -16.17
C GLY A 198 -0.17 3.67 -16.30
N LEU A 199 0.36 2.81 -15.43
CA LEU A 199 1.49 1.96 -15.78
C LEU A 199 1.06 1.30 -17.09
N ALA A 200 1.62 1.78 -18.19
CA ALA A 200 1.41 1.19 -19.49
C ALA A 200 1.94 -0.24 -19.40
N GLY A 201 1.05 -1.21 -19.25
CA GLY A 201 1.31 -2.64 -19.38
C GLY A 201 2.35 -3.22 -18.41
N TYR A 202 1.86 -3.80 -17.33
CA TYR A 202 2.24 -5.18 -17.02
C TYR A 202 1.08 -6.09 -17.43
#